data_AF-X1IYS6-F1
#
_entry.id   AF-X1IYS6-F1
#
_cell.length_a   1.000
_cell.length_b   1.000
_cell.length_c   1.000
_cell.angle_alpha   90.00
_cell.angle_beta   90.00
_cell.angle_gamma   90.00
#
_symmetry.space_group_name_H-M   'P 1'
#
loop_
_entity.id
_entity.type
_entity.pdbx_description
1 polymer ?
#
loop_
_entity_poly.entity_id
_entity_poly.type
_entity_poly.pdbx_seq_one_letter_code
_entity_poly.pdbx_strand_id
1 'polypeptide(L)'
;MAALNNMKPDRVPIRIFTAEFAAKYAGYTSQEITHQYEKAFKAVRKCAKDFQWDATVINMVYVWSGLVDHFGQKYYKVPGIELSPDVGFQYFEPSTEE
;
A
#
# COMPACT_ATOMS: atom_id res chain seq x y z
N MET A 1 8.99 19.50 7.48
CA MET A 1 10.45 19.52 7.74
C MET A 1 10.76 19.83 9.21
N ALA A 2 10.15 20.84 9.84
CA ALA A 2 10.45 21.23 11.23
C ALA A 2 10.49 20.07 12.24
N ALA A 3 9.44 19.22 12.24
CA ALA A 3 9.37 18.05 13.11
C ALA A 3 10.50 17.02 12.87
N LEU A 4 10.96 16.83 11.61
CA LEU A 4 12.07 15.93 11.29
C LEU A 4 13.42 16.48 11.74
N ASN A 5 13.53 17.81 11.88
CA ASN A 5 14.75 18.52 12.28
C ASN A 5 14.75 18.87 13.78
N ASN A 6 13.93 18.22 14.60
CA ASN A 6 13.79 18.50 16.04
C ASN A 6 13.43 19.95 16.39
N MET A 7 12.81 20.69 15.46
CA MET A 7 12.26 22.03 15.72
C MET A 7 10.80 21.91 16.16
N LYS A 8 10.29 22.91 16.90
CA LYS A 8 8.88 22.97 17.31
C LYS A 8 8.00 23.33 16.10
N PRO A 9 7.12 22.43 15.61
CA PRO A 9 6.17 22.77 14.56
C PRO A 9 4.95 23.50 15.15
N ASP A 10 4.26 24.29 14.35
CA ASP A 10 3.03 24.98 14.76
C ASP A 10 1.87 24.00 15.03
N ARG A 11 1.90 22.83 14.37
CA ARG A 11 0.98 21.71 14.60
C ARG A 11 1.67 20.37 14.34
N VAL A 12 1.16 19.30 14.95
CA VAL A 12 1.66 17.94 14.70
C VAL A 12 1.36 17.54 13.25
N PRO A 13 2.37 17.20 12.42
CA PRO A 13 2.14 16.78 11.05
C PRO A 13 1.53 15.39 10.98
N ILE A 14 0.64 15.17 10.02
CA ILE A 14 -0.06 13.91 9.80
C ILE A 14 0.54 13.21 8.56
N ARG A 15 1.08 12.02 8.79
CA ARG A 15 1.56 11.11 7.75
C ARG A 15 0.89 9.76 7.89
N ILE A 16 -0.01 9.44 6.96
CA ILE A 16 -0.81 8.21 7.02
C ILE A 16 -0.26 7.15 6.06
N PHE A 17 -0.41 5.90 6.47
CA PHE A 17 -0.14 4.71 5.69
C PHE A 17 -1.45 4.03 5.33
N THR A 18 -1.87 4.15 4.08
CA THR A 18 -3.22 3.72 3.67
C THR A 18 -3.29 2.47 2.82
N ALA A 19 -2.18 2.00 2.22
CA ALA A 19 -2.15 0.76 1.45
C ALA A 19 -3.43 0.53 0.59
N GLU A 20 -4.18 -0.54 0.81
CA GLU A 20 -5.41 -0.90 0.09
C GLU A 20 -6.61 0.03 0.35
N PHE A 21 -6.63 0.76 1.46
CA PHE A 21 -7.67 1.77 1.70
C PHE A 21 -7.66 2.83 0.60
N ALA A 22 -6.48 3.22 0.12
CA ALA A 22 -6.37 4.19 -0.96
C ALA A 22 -6.99 3.67 -2.27
N ALA A 23 -6.85 2.37 -2.57
CA ALA A 23 -7.54 1.74 -3.70
C ALA A 23 -9.05 1.87 -3.56
N LYS A 24 -9.59 1.38 -2.44
CA LYS A 24 -11.03 1.37 -2.19
C LYS A 24 -11.64 2.78 -2.24
N TYR A 25 -10.96 3.76 -1.64
CA TYR A 25 -11.41 5.16 -1.64
C TYR A 25 -11.35 5.81 -3.04
N ALA A 26 -10.39 5.42 -3.87
CA ALA A 26 -10.22 5.94 -5.23
C ALA A 26 -11.01 5.16 -6.29
N GLY A 27 -11.70 4.08 -5.92
CA GLY A 27 -12.47 3.24 -6.83
C GLY A 27 -11.63 2.26 -7.65
N TYR A 28 -10.46 1.86 -7.13
CA TYR A 28 -9.58 0.85 -7.72
C TYR A 28 -9.63 -0.46 -6.93
N THR A 29 -9.25 -1.56 -7.57
CA THR A 29 -9.03 -2.84 -6.90
C THR A 29 -7.66 -2.90 -6.23
N SER A 30 -7.49 -3.83 -5.29
CA SER A 30 -6.20 -4.10 -4.63
C SER A 30 -5.13 -4.54 -5.64
N GLN A 31 -5.52 -5.30 -6.67
CA GLN A 31 -4.64 -5.68 -7.79
C GLN A 31 -4.17 -4.45 -8.58
N GLU A 32 -5.06 -3.53 -8.93
CA GLU A 32 -4.72 -2.38 -9.77
C GLU A 32 -3.66 -1.48 -9.14
N ILE A 33 -3.78 -1.18 -7.85
CA ILE A 33 -2.79 -0.37 -7.14
C ILE A 33 -1.50 -1.14 -6.79
N THR A 34 -1.57 -2.48 -6.80
CA THR A 34 -0.41 -3.34 -6.55
C THR A 34 0.47 -3.46 -7.78
N HIS A 35 -0.11 -3.60 -8.97
CA HIS A 35 0.67 -3.83 -10.20
C HIS A 35 0.81 -2.59 -11.08
N GLN A 36 0.01 -1.54 -10.88
CA GLN A 36 0.02 -0.34 -11.72
C GLN A 36 0.40 0.90 -10.91
N TYR A 37 1.67 1.30 -11.02
CA TYR A 37 2.26 2.45 -10.34
C TYR A 37 1.41 3.72 -10.44
N GLU A 38 0.97 4.06 -11.66
CA GLU A 38 0.24 5.30 -11.89
C GLU A 38 -1.09 5.36 -11.15
N LYS A 39 -1.81 4.23 -11.07
CA LYS A 39 -3.07 4.15 -10.34
C LYS A 39 -2.82 4.25 -8.84
N ALA A 40 -1.79 3.58 -8.35
CA ALA A 40 -1.35 3.67 -6.96
C ALA A 40 -1.05 5.13 -6.56
N PHE A 41 -0.27 5.83 -7.39
CA PHE A 41 0.08 7.23 -7.16
C PHE A 41 -1.14 8.16 -7.21
N LYS A 42 -2.04 7.98 -8.19
CA LYS A 42 -3.29 8.76 -8.29
C LYS A 42 -4.18 8.55 -7.07
N ALA A 43 -4.33 7.31 -6.61
CA ALA A 43 -5.15 6.95 -5.46
C ALA A 43 -4.68 7.62 -4.18
N VAL A 44 -3.38 7.54 -3.90
CA VAL A 44 -2.81 8.10 -2.67
C VAL A 44 -2.78 9.63 -2.70
N ARG A 45 -2.53 10.25 -3.86
CA ARG A 45 -2.67 11.71 -4.02
C ARG A 45 -4.10 12.20 -3.79
N LYS A 46 -5.10 11.45 -4.25
CA LYS A 46 -6.50 11.76 -4.00
C LYS A 46 -6.78 11.76 -2.49
N CYS A 47 -6.36 10.71 -1.78
CA CYS A 47 -6.54 10.63 -0.34
C CYS A 47 -5.80 11.76 0.40
N ALA A 48 -4.55 12.03 0.05
CA ALA A 48 -3.78 13.11 0.67
C ALA A 48 -4.45 14.48 0.49
N LYS A 49 -5.02 14.74 -0.68
CA LYS A 49 -5.77 15.98 -0.95
C LYS A 49 -7.06 16.05 -0.14
N ASP A 50 -7.86 14.98 -0.17
CA ASP A 50 -9.21 15.00 0.39
C ASP A 50 -9.20 14.97 1.93
N PHE A 51 -8.22 14.28 2.53
CA PHE A 51 -8.04 14.19 3.98
C PHE A 51 -7.00 15.16 4.55
N GLN A 52 -6.43 16.03 3.70
CA GLN A 52 -5.47 17.07 4.08
C GLN A 52 -4.24 16.51 4.83
N TRP A 53 -3.64 15.45 4.31
CA TRP A 53 -2.42 14.88 4.89
C TRP A 53 -1.20 15.73 4.53
N ASP A 54 -0.31 15.96 5.50
CA ASP A 54 0.94 16.69 5.29
C ASP A 54 1.97 15.88 4.48
N ALA A 55 1.90 14.55 4.58
CA ALA A 55 2.76 13.65 3.82
C ALA A 55 2.11 12.27 3.62
N THR A 56 2.50 11.60 2.54
CA THR A 56 2.16 10.21 2.28
C THR A 56 3.24 9.56 1.42
N VAL A 57 3.31 8.24 1.48
CA VAL A 57 4.11 7.42 0.55
C VAL A 57 3.33 7.18 -0.75
N ILE A 58 4.02 6.95 -1.87
CA ILE A 58 3.36 6.82 -3.19
C ILE A 58 2.35 5.67 -3.21
N ASN A 59 2.74 4.49 -2.71
CA ASN A 59 1.88 3.43 -2.17
C ASN A 59 2.77 2.32 -1.61
N MET A 60 2.42 1.71 -0.48
CA MET A 60 3.24 0.68 0.18
C MET A 60 3.16 -0.69 -0.48
N VAL A 61 2.07 -0.95 -1.21
CA VAL A 61 1.75 -2.27 -1.77
C VAL A 61 2.32 -2.51 -3.18
N TYR A 62 2.64 -1.45 -3.92
CA TYR A 62 3.08 -1.54 -5.33
C TYR A 62 4.39 -2.32 -5.56
N VAL A 63 5.27 -2.39 -4.56
CA VAL A 63 6.64 -2.91 -4.72
C VAL A 63 6.75 -4.42 -4.45
N TRP A 64 5.82 -4.99 -3.70
CA TRP A 64 6.06 -6.29 -3.07
C TRP A 64 5.94 -7.48 -4.02
N SER A 65 5.10 -7.41 -5.05
CA SER A 65 4.81 -8.56 -5.92
C SER A 65 6.06 -9.12 -6.62
N GLY A 66 6.83 -8.27 -7.30
CA GLY A 66 8.05 -8.72 -8.00
C GLY A 66 9.17 -9.18 -7.07
N LEU A 67 9.25 -8.60 -5.86
CA LEU A 67 10.24 -9.00 -4.85
C LEU A 67 9.91 -10.39 -4.30
N VAL A 68 8.66 -10.60 -3.91
CA VAL A 68 8.14 -11.86 -3.34
C VAL A 68 8.30 -13.00 -4.33
N ASP A 69 7.96 -12.76 -5.60
CA ASP A 69 8.08 -13.74 -6.68
C ASP A 69 9.55 -14.12 -6.94
N HIS A 70 10.44 -13.12 -7.04
CA HIS A 70 11.87 -13.36 -7.28
C HIS A 70 12.52 -14.22 -6.19
N PHE A 71 12.13 -14.03 -4.93
CA PHE A 71 12.62 -14.84 -3.81
C PHE A 71 11.92 -16.19 -3.66
N GLY A 72 10.93 -16.51 -4.50
CA GLY A 72 10.19 -17.77 -4.45
C GLY A 72 9.42 -17.96 -3.14
N GLN A 73 8.97 -16.88 -2.52
CA GLN A 73 8.22 -16.93 -1.26
C GLN A 73 6.87 -17.60 -1.48
N LYS A 74 6.57 -18.65 -0.69
CA LYS A 74 5.31 -19.43 -0.79
C LYS A 74 4.25 -19.04 0.24
N TYR A 75 4.64 -18.28 1.25
CA TYR A 75 3.79 -17.88 2.38
C TYR A 75 3.11 -16.52 2.19
N TYR A 76 3.30 -15.87 1.05
CA TYR A 76 2.75 -14.55 0.77
C TYR A 76 2.05 -14.57 -0.58
N LYS A 77 0.74 -14.31 -0.57
CA LYS A 77 -0.09 -14.32 -1.77
C LYS A 77 -0.43 -12.90 -2.20
N VAL A 78 -0.44 -12.70 -3.51
CA VAL A 78 -0.52 -11.40 -4.17
C VAL A 78 -1.91 -11.17 -4.76
N PRO A 79 -2.47 -9.96 -4.60
CA PRO A 79 -3.74 -9.57 -5.23
C PRO A 79 -3.71 -9.78 -6.75
N GLY A 80 -4.68 -10.54 -7.26
CA GLY A 80 -4.85 -10.80 -8.70
C GLY A 80 -3.85 -11.77 -9.33
N ILE A 81 -2.98 -12.41 -8.53
CA ILE A 81 -2.16 -13.56 -8.95
C ILE A 81 -2.74 -14.82 -8.28
N GLU A 82 -2.55 -14.95 -6.96
CA GLU A 82 -3.09 -16.07 -6.18
C GLU A 82 -4.36 -15.71 -5.40
N LEU A 83 -4.65 -14.41 -5.25
CA LEU A 83 -5.84 -13.90 -4.56
C LEU A 83 -6.81 -13.22 -5.53
N SER A 84 -8.06 -13.10 -5.11
CA SER A 84 -9.05 -12.25 -5.81
C SER A 84 -8.53 -10.81 -5.97
N PRO A 85 -8.84 -10.12 -7.08
CA PRO A 85 -8.37 -8.75 -7.35
C PRO A 85 -8.67 -7.71 -6.26
N ASP A 86 -9.73 -7.93 -5.48
CA ASP A 86 -10.17 -7.00 -4.42
C ASP A 86 -9.54 -7.29 -3.06
N VAL A 87 -8.90 -8.43 -2.90
CA VAL A 87 -8.28 -8.84 -1.63
C VAL A 87 -6.84 -8.35 -1.61
N GLY A 88 -6.45 -7.67 -0.52
CA GLY A 88 -5.08 -7.24 -0.28
C GLY A 88 -4.12 -8.43 -0.07
N PHE A 89 -2.85 -8.13 0.15
CA PHE A 89 -1.87 -9.21 0.40
C PHE A 89 -2.25 -10.04 1.62
N GLN A 90 -2.01 -11.35 1.54
CA GLN A 90 -2.29 -12.27 2.64
C GLN A 90 -1.11 -13.19 2.92
N TYR A 91 -0.81 -13.33 4.20
CA TYR A 91 0.04 -14.41 4.68
C TYR A 91 -0.75 -15.70 4.69
N PHE A 92 -0.16 -16.76 4.15
CA PHE A 92 -0.68 -18.11 4.24
C PHE A 92 0.27 -18.94 5.07
N GLU A 93 -0.28 -19.59 6.10
CA GLU A 93 0.45 -20.63 6.81
C GLU A 93 0.67 -21.80 5.86
N PRO A 94 1.89 -22.38 5.83
CA PRO A 94 2.13 -23.60 5.09
C PRO A 94 1.23 -24.70 5.64
N SER A 95 0.68 -25.53 4.75
CA SER A 95 -0.08 -26.73 5.16
C SER A 95 0.80 -27.58 6.08
N THR A 96 0.29 -27.94 7.25
CA THR A 96 0.95 -28.83 8.22
C THR A 96 0.83 -30.31 7.85
N GLU A 97 0.40 -30.64 6.63
CA GLU A 97 0.40 -32.03 6.16
C GLU A 97 1.84 -32.56 6.08
N GLU A 98 2.12 -33.55 6.95
CA GLU A 98 3.25 -34.48 6.88
C GLU A 98 3.29 -35.26 5.56
#